data_AF-M3XHA8-F1
#
_entry.id   AF-M3XHA8-F1
#
_cell.length_a   1.000
_cell.length_b   1.000
_cell.length_c   1.000
_cell.angle_alpha   90.00
_cell.angle_beta   90.00
_cell.angle_gamma   90.00
#
_symmetry.space_group_name_H-M   'P 1'
#
loop_
_entity.id
_entity.type
_entity.pdbx_description
1 polymer ?
#
loop_
_entity_poly.entity_id
_entity_poly.type
_entity_poly.pdbx_seq_one_letter_code
_entity_poly.pdbx_strand_id
1 'polypeptide(L)'
;MLCISCKARGETKAITVADWTFKAIGGSEFVPIFSYRDKTADILSEQFDNRLFWNGSKNTEDLQDLSLFIANVTFNDTGTYRCTVDRTLNYANYEHKINKTIEIHLNVVPKGNRDLASIISEIMMYVLIVVLTIWLAVEMVYCYRKVSAAGEDAVQENASDYLAITSESKENCTGVQVNE
;
A
#
# COMPACT_ATOMS: atom_id res chain seq x y z
N MET A 1 13.39 2.07 14.18
CA MET A 1 12.53 3.12 14.75
C MET A 1 12.45 4.26 13.75
N LEU A 2 11.25 4.58 13.28
CA LEU A 2 11.03 5.54 12.20
C LEU A 2 10.86 6.95 12.78
N CYS A 3 11.72 7.89 12.40
CA CYS A 3 11.56 9.30 12.74
C CYS A 3 11.75 10.14 11.47
N ILE A 4 10.67 10.69 10.93
CA ILE A 4 10.71 11.50 9.72
C ILE A 4 10.17 12.90 10.04
N SER A 5 10.95 13.92 9.67
CA SER A 5 10.58 15.32 9.80
C SER A 5 10.91 16.06 8.52
N CYS A 6 9.90 16.27 7.67
CA CYS A 6 10.08 16.98 6.41
C CYS A 6 10.07 18.50 6.61
N LYS A 7 10.74 19.23 5.72
CA LYS A 7 10.65 20.68 5.63
C LYS A 7 9.66 21.09 4.54
N ALA A 8 8.97 22.22 4.73
CA ALA A 8 7.94 22.66 3.80
C ALA A 8 8.49 23.10 2.42
N ARG A 9 9.69 23.70 2.37
CA ARG A 9 10.32 24.19 1.13
C ARG A 9 11.67 23.51 0.89
N GLY A 10 11.81 22.85 -0.25
CA GLY A 10 13.00 22.08 -0.65
C GLY A 10 14.28 22.91 -0.89
N GLU A 11 14.15 24.18 -1.28
CA GLU A 11 15.29 25.04 -1.65
C GLU A 11 16.03 25.65 -0.45
N THR A 12 15.36 25.78 0.69
CA THR A 12 15.95 26.43 1.88
C THR A 12 17.05 25.55 2.47
N LYS A 13 18.26 26.10 2.62
CA LYS A 13 19.36 25.40 3.30
C LYS A 13 18.98 25.19 4.78
N ALA A 14 19.23 24.00 5.27
CA ALA A 14 18.87 23.62 6.62
C ALA A 14 20.00 22.79 7.25
N ILE A 15 20.24 23.03 8.53
CA ILE A 15 21.10 22.21 9.36
C ILE A 15 20.20 21.54 10.39
N THR A 16 20.25 20.22 10.46
CA THR A 16 19.41 19.43 11.35
C THR A 16 20.26 18.65 12.34
N VAL A 17 19.81 18.61 13.58
CA VAL A 17 20.36 17.79 14.65
C VAL A 17 19.27 16.82 15.10
N ALA A 18 19.67 15.55 15.27
CA ALA A 18 18.79 14.51 15.78
C ALA A 18 19.24 14.13 17.19
N ASP A 19 18.38 14.32 18.18
CA ASP A 19 18.63 13.84 19.54
C ASP A 19 17.59 12.80 19.91
N TRP A 20 18.06 11.64 20.36
CA TRP A 20 17.22 10.54 20.78
C TRP A 20 17.31 10.35 22.28
N THR A 21 16.14 10.24 22.89
CA THR A 21 15.97 9.96 24.31
C THR A 21 15.11 8.72 24.52
N PHE A 22 15.39 7.96 25.57
CA PHE A 22 14.68 6.73 25.91
C PHE A 22 14.12 6.81 27.32
N LYS A 23 12.91 6.29 27.47
CA LYS A 23 12.28 6.07 28.77
C LYS A 23 11.82 4.62 28.85
N ALA A 24 12.41 3.86 29.77
CA ALA A 24 12.00 2.50 30.07
C ALA A 24 10.57 2.42 30.62
N ILE A 25 9.94 1.25 30.54
CA ILE A 25 8.63 1.02 31.16
C ILE A 25 8.72 1.28 32.68
N GLY A 26 7.84 2.13 33.19
CA GLY A 26 7.83 2.52 34.61
C GLY A 26 8.89 3.54 35.01
N GLY A 27 9.79 3.93 34.09
CA GLY A 27 10.73 5.03 34.30
C GLY A 27 10.04 6.40 34.30
N SER A 28 10.49 7.30 35.19
CA SER A 28 9.97 8.66 35.29
C SER A 28 10.60 9.61 34.26
N GLU A 29 11.86 9.40 33.88
CA GLU A 29 12.64 10.35 33.09
C GLU A 29 13.15 9.77 31.78
N PHE A 30 13.39 10.67 30.83
CA PHE A 30 13.98 10.37 29.53
C PHE A 30 15.50 10.56 29.60
N VAL A 31 16.24 9.52 29.24
CA VAL A 31 17.71 9.54 29.23
C VAL A 31 18.20 9.67 27.78
N PRO A 32 19.18 10.53 27.48
CA PRO A 32 19.76 10.62 26.13
C PRO A 32 20.46 9.31 25.77
N ILE A 33 20.20 8.80 24.56
CA ILE A 33 20.78 7.53 24.08
C ILE A 33 21.65 7.71 22.85
N PHE A 34 21.33 8.69 22.01
CA PHE A 34 22.00 8.88 20.73
C PHE A 34 21.85 10.33 20.27
N SER A 35 22.90 10.89 19.70
CA SER A 35 22.87 12.20 19.04
C SER A 35 23.51 12.10 17.67
N TYR A 36 22.95 12.80 16.69
CA TYR A 36 23.53 12.92 15.36
C TYR A 36 23.64 14.37 14.98
N ARG A 37 24.88 14.81 14.79
CA ARG A 37 25.26 16.18 14.46
C ARG A 37 26.46 16.17 13.53
N ASP A 38 26.43 17.01 12.51
CA ASP A 38 27.57 17.21 11.59
C ASP A 38 28.15 15.88 11.06
N LYS A 39 27.25 15.02 10.56
CA LYS A 39 27.57 13.69 9.98
C LYS A 39 28.24 12.71 10.95
N THR A 40 28.25 13.02 12.24
CA THR A 40 28.83 12.20 13.30
C THR A 40 27.71 11.64 14.16
N ALA A 41 27.81 10.35 14.48
CA ALA A 41 26.85 9.62 15.28
C ALA A 41 27.47 9.31 16.65
N ASP A 42 26.90 9.89 17.70
CA ASP A 42 27.36 9.74 19.07
C ASP A 42 26.38 8.87 19.85
N ILE A 43 26.86 7.72 20.35
CA ILE A 43 26.09 6.86 21.25
C ILE A 43 26.39 7.31 22.68
N LEU A 44 25.36 7.73 23.40
CA LEU A 44 25.48 8.36 24.72
C LEU A 44 25.20 7.42 25.88
N SER A 45 24.71 6.21 25.59
CA SER A 45 24.22 5.27 26.60
C SER A 45 24.85 3.89 26.41
N GLU A 46 25.52 3.38 27.45
CA GLU A 46 26.24 2.10 27.42
C GLU A 46 25.34 0.89 27.09
N GLN A 47 24.07 0.90 27.53
CA GLN A 47 23.09 -0.17 27.23
C GLN A 47 22.83 -0.37 25.73
N PHE A 48 23.08 0.66 24.93
CA PHE A 48 22.86 0.67 23.49
C PHE A 48 24.17 0.66 22.69
N ASP A 49 25.31 0.54 23.38
CA ASP A 49 26.61 0.52 22.73
C ASP A 49 26.74 -0.66 21.77
N ASN A 50 27.36 -0.42 20.61
CA ASN A 50 27.48 -1.38 19.50
C ASN A 50 26.15 -1.98 18.96
N ARG A 51 24.99 -1.45 19.35
CA ARG A 51 23.67 -1.95 18.94
C ARG A 51 22.85 -0.92 18.18
N LEU A 52 23.07 0.38 18.41
CA LEU A 52 22.43 1.46 17.68
C LEU A 52 23.18 1.83 16.41
N PHE A 53 22.45 1.86 15.30
CA PHE A 53 22.97 2.22 13.99
C PHE A 53 22.11 3.30 13.35
N TRP A 54 22.77 4.28 12.72
CA TRP A 54 22.10 5.31 11.94
C TRP A 54 21.52 4.74 10.64
N ASN A 55 20.21 4.85 10.46
CA ASN A 55 19.49 4.44 9.26
C ASN A 55 18.76 5.61 8.57
N GLY A 56 19.07 6.85 8.96
CA GLY A 56 18.49 8.05 8.38
C GLY A 56 19.22 8.54 7.14
N SER A 57 18.96 9.80 6.77
CA SER A 57 19.62 10.50 5.66
C SER A 57 21.13 10.55 5.88
N LYS A 58 21.91 10.23 4.84
CA LYS A 58 23.38 10.20 4.89
C LYS A 58 23.97 11.28 4.01
N ASN A 59 25.15 11.79 4.38
CA ASN A 59 25.93 12.76 3.61
C ASN A 59 25.25 14.13 3.35
N THR A 60 24.25 14.50 4.15
CA THR A 60 23.59 15.81 4.09
C THR A 60 23.52 16.45 5.47
N GLU A 61 23.45 17.78 5.51
CA GLU A 61 23.17 18.54 6.74
C GLU A 61 21.66 18.72 6.97
N ASP A 62 20.88 18.68 5.89
CA ASP A 62 19.43 18.59 5.96
C ASP A 62 19.01 17.12 6.12
N LEU A 63 18.75 16.73 7.36
CA LEU A 63 18.34 15.38 7.72
C LEU A 63 16.81 15.35 7.78
N GLN A 64 16.16 14.74 6.79
CA GLN A 64 14.70 14.59 6.79
C GLN A 64 14.25 13.26 7.38
N ASP A 65 15.05 12.21 7.15
CA ASP A 65 14.92 10.92 7.81
C ASP A 65 15.97 10.81 8.91
N LEU A 66 15.52 10.60 10.14
CA LEU A 66 16.34 10.53 11.35
C LEU A 66 16.20 9.17 12.05
N SER A 67 15.85 8.15 11.28
CA SER A 67 15.55 6.81 11.77
C SER A 67 16.78 6.09 12.33
N LEU A 68 16.58 5.36 13.42
CA LEU A 68 17.58 4.51 14.05
C LEU A 68 17.23 3.03 13.88
N PHE A 69 18.26 2.21 13.76
CA PHE A 69 18.18 0.76 13.77
C PHE A 69 18.80 0.21 15.06
N ILE A 70 18.07 -0.68 15.75
CA ILE A 70 18.57 -1.38 16.95
C ILE A 70 18.83 -2.84 16.55
N ALA A 71 20.07 -3.29 16.72
CA ALA A 71 20.45 -4.69 16.55
C ALA A 71 20.28 -5.49 17.84
N ASN A 72 20.03 -6.80 17.70
CA ASN A 72 19.88 -7.75 18.81
C ASN A 72 18.87 -7.28 19.86
N VAL A 73 17.62 -7.07 19.45
CA VAL A 73 16.55 -6.54 20.32
C VAL A 73 16.24 -7.53 21.46
N THR A 74 16.08 -7.00 22.68
CA THR A 74 15.77 -7.71 23.92
C THR A 74 14.54 -7.10 24.58
N PHE A 75 13.94 -7.80 25.54
CA PHE A 75 12.77 -7.29 26.27
C PHE A 75 13.03 -5.98 27.04
N ASN A 76 14.28 -5.71 27.41
CA ASN A 76 14.67 -4.48 28.11
C ASN A 76 14.61 -3.23 27.23
N ASP A 77 14.62 -3.41 25.90
CA ASP A 77 14.51 -2.29 24.96
C ASP A 77 13.07 -1.78 24.85
N THR A 78 12.12 -2.41 25.55
CA THR A 78 10.72 -2.01 25.60
C THR A 78 10.58 -0.69 26.36
N GLY A 79 9.89 0.28 25.75
CA GLY A 79 9.69 1.59 26.35
C GLY A 79 9.26 2.64 25.34
N THR A 80 9.40 3.91 25.73
CA THR A 80 9.10 5.05 24.87
C THR A 80 10.40 5.69 24.41
N TYR A 81 10.62 5.70 23.10
CA TYR A 81 11.69 6.42 22.45
C TYR A 81 11.17 7.76 21.95
N ARG A 82 11.97 8.79 22.09
CA ARG A 82 11.60 10.14 21.71
C ARG A 82 12.71 10.75 20.87
N CYS A 83 12.35 11.08 19.65
CA CYS A 83 13.19 11.72 18.66
C CYS A 83 12.91 13.22 18.69
N THR A 84 13.91 14.01 19.06
CA THR A 84 13.88 15.47 19.02
C THR A 84 14.68 15.93 17.81
N VAL A 85 14.02 16.67 16.94
CA VAL A 85 14.59 17.18 15.70
C VAL A 85 14.72 18.68 15.84
N ASP A 86 15.95 19.14 16.00
CA ASP A 86 16.29 20.56 16.02
C ASP A 86 16.83 20.97 14.65
N ARG A 87 16.02 21.72 13.92
CA ARG A 87 16.35 22.19 12.57
C ARG A 87 16.53 23.70 12.57
N THR A 88 17.64 24.16 12.03
CA THR A 88 17.89 25.58 11.75
C THR A 88 17.77 25.79 10.24
N LEU A 89 16.75 26.56 9.82
CA LEU A 89 16.54 26.97 8.44
C LEU A 89 17.26 28.30 8.20
N ASN A 90 18.13 28.31 7.20
CA ASN A 90 18.88 29.49 6.82
C ASN A 90 18.20 30.15 5.61
N TYR A 91 17.56 31.28 5.86
CA TYR A 91 17.05 32.17 4.81
C TYR A 91 18.10 33.24 4.49
N ALA A 92 17.89 33.99 3.39
CA ALA A 92 18.85 35.02 2.97
C ALA A 92 19.11 36.10 4.04
N ASN A 93 18.10 36.41 4.87
CA ASN A 93 18.13 37.58 5.76
C ASN A 93 17.96 37.21 7.25
N TYR A 94 17.66 35.96 7.58
CA TYR A 94 17.45 35.51 8.96
C TYR A 94 17.55 33.98 9.07
N GLU A 95 17.77 33.51 10.28
CA GLU A 95 17.71 32.09 10.63
C GLU A 95 16.43 31.78 11.41
N HIS A 96 15.81 30.65 11.11
CA HIS A 96 14.61 30.18 11.81
C HIS A 96 14.86 28.81 12.41
N LYS A 97 14.73 28.70 13.74
CA LYS A 97 14.90 27.44 14.47
C LYS A 97 13.55 26.79 14.70
N ILE A 98 13.45 25.53 14.31
CA ILE A 98 12.28 24.68 14.48
C ILE A 98 12.69 23.48 15.33
N ASN A 99 11.95 23.23 16.40
CA ASN A 99 12.05 22.00 17.17
C ASN A 99 10.80 21.16 16.93
N LYS A 100 10.99 19.89 16.58
CA LYS A 100 9.91 18.90 16.47
C LYS A 100 10.26 17.68 17.29
N THR A 101 9.36 17.29 18.19
CA THR A 101 9.49 16.07 18.97
C THR A 101 8.49 15.01 18.47
N ILE A 102 8.96 13.78 18.31
CA ILE A 102 8.17 12.62 17.90
C ILE A 102 8.39 11.51 18.93
N GLU A 103 7.31 10.98 19.49
CA GLU A 103 7.36 9.87 20.45
C GLU A 103 6.95 8.56 19.79
N ILE A 104 7.67 7.49 20.12
CA ILE A 104 7.55 6.16 19.54
C ILE A 104 7.50 5.16 20.69
N HIS A 105 6.37 4.47 20.83
CA HIS A 105 6.21 3.41 21.81
C HIS A 105 6.65 2.09 21.19
N LEU A 106 7.75 1.52 21.69
CA LEU A 106 8.26 0.23 21.24
C LEU A 106 7.85 -0.85 22.24
N ASN A 107 7.10 -1.85 21.75
CA ASN A 107 6.75 -3.04 22.50
C ASN A 107 7.45 -4.27 21.93
N VAL A 108 8.38 -4.88 22.68
CA VAL A 108 9.11 -6.07 22.22
C VAL A 108 8.31 -7.32 22.57
N VAL A 109 7.99 -8.11 21.53
CA VAL A 109 7.25 -9.37 21.65
C VAL A 109 8.12 -10.54 21.19
N PRO A 110 7.97 -11.75 21.77
CA PRO A 110 8.79 -12.91 21.40
C PRO A 110 8.54 -13.39 19.97
N LYS A 111 7.33 -13.17 19.45
CA LYS A 111 6.93 -13.52 18.09
C LYS A 111 6.22 -12.34 17.47
N GLY A 112 6.66 -11.94 16.28
CA GLY A 112 6.02 -10.88 15.51
C GLY A 112 4.57 -11.23 15.20
N ASN A 113 3.65 -10.34 15.57
CA ASN A 113 2.26 -10.45 15.16
C ASN A 113 2.13 -9.92 13.73
N ARG A 114 1.38 -10.63 12.88
CA ARG A 114 1.02 -10.09 11.56
C ARG A 114 0.09 -8.88 11.78
N ASP A 115 0.32 -7.82 11.03
CA ASP A 115 -0.53 -6.63 11.09
C ASP A 115 -1.97 -7.02 10.76
N LEU A 116 -2.92 -6.58 11.59
CA LEU A 116 -4.34 -6.82 11.39
C LEU A 116 -4.79 -6.28 10.03
N ALA A 117 -4.22 -5.14 9.59
CA ALA A 117 -4.50 -4.59 8.28
C ALA A 117 -4.10 -5.56 7.16
N SER A 118 -2.93 -6.21 7.26
CA SER A 118 -2.47 -7.21 6.29
C SER A 118 -3.37 -8.45 6.27
N ILE A 119 -3.79 -8.93 7.44
CA ILE A 119 -4.70 -10.08 7.53
C ILE A 119 -6.06 -9.75 6.90
N ILE A 120 -6.62 -8.59 7.25
CA ILE A 120 -7.93 -8.16 6.73
C ILE A 120 -7.84 -7.91 5.23
N SER A 121 -6.79 -7.27 4.73
CA SER A 121 -6.63 -7.02 3.29
C SER A 121 -6.54 -8.30 2.49
N GLU A 122 -5.86 -9.32 3.02
CA GLU A 122 -5.74 -10.64 2.40
C GLU A 122 -7.11 -11.32 2.31
N ILE A 123 -7.88 -11.33 3.40
CA ILE A 123 -9.24 -11.90 3.42
C ILE A 123 -10.18 -11.15 2.46
N MET A 124 -10.18 -9.81 2.51
CA MET A 124 -11.02 -8.98 1.65
C MET A 124 -10.71 -9.19 0.17
N MET A 125 -9.45 -9.35 -0.19
CA MET A 125 -9.04 -9.68 -1.56
C MET A 125 -9.70 -10.99 -2.03
N TYR A 126 -9.62 -12.07 -1.25
CA TYR A 126 -10.25 -13.35 -1.61
C TYR A 126 -11.77 -13.26 -1.70
N VAL A 127 -12.43 -12.56 -0.76
CA VAL A 127 -13.89 -12.38 -0.78
C VAL A 127 -14.33 -11.66 -2.04
N LEU A 128 -13.64 -10.57 -2.41
CA LEU A 128 -13.96 -9.82 -3.63
C LEU A 128 -13.77 -10.67 -4.88
N ILE A 129 -12.70 -11.47 -4.96
CA ILE A 129 -12.46 -12.39 -6.09
C ILE A 129 -13.61 -13.40 -6.22
N VAL A 130 -14.02 -14.05 -5.12
CA VAL A 130 -15.10 -15.05 -5.13
C VAL A 130 -16.44 -14.42 -5.52
N VAL A 131 -16.78 -13.27 -4.96
CA VAL A 131 -18.06 -12.59 -5.29
C VAL A 131 -18.08 -12.15 -6.76
N LEU A 132 -16.99 -11.54 -7.25
CA LEU A 132 -16.92 -11.09 -8.64
C LEU A 132 -16.94 -12.26 -9.63
N THR A 133 -16.28 -13.38 -9.30
CA THR A 133 -16.31 -14.57 -10.16
C THR A 133 -17.69 -15.23 -10.20
N ILE A 134 -18.38 -15.33 -9.05
CA ILE A 134 -19.77 -15.82 -9.01
C ILE A 134 -20.68 -14.89 -9.81
N TRP A 135 -20.55 -13.57 -9.62
CA TRP A 135 -21.33 -12.58 -10.36
C TRP A 135 -21.14 -12.72 -11.88
N LEU A 136 -19.88 -12.77 -12.35
CA LEU A 136 -19.57 -12.95 -13.76
C LEU A 136 -20.08 -14.28 -14.29
N ALA A 137 -19.95 -15.37 -13.52
CA ALA A 137 -20.50 -16.67 -13.93
C ALA A 137 -22.02 -16.62 -14.09
N VAL A 138 -22.73 -15.92 -13.20
CA VAL A 138 -24.19 -15.72 -13.30
C VAL A 138 -24.54 -14.93 -14.56
N GLU A 139 -23.85 -13.82 -14.83
CA GLU A 139 -24.06 -13.02 -16.05
C GLU A 139 -23.74 -13.81 -17.32
N MET A 140 -22.68 -14.61 -17.31
CA MET A 140 -22.31 -15.48 -18.43
C MET A 140 -23.38 -16.53 -18.69
N VAL A 141 -23.91 -17.20 -17.66
CA VAL A 141 -24.99 -18.19 -17.80
C VAL A 141 -26.29 -17.52 -18.25
N TYR A 142 -26.61 -16.35 -17.70
CA TYR A 142 -27.80 -15.58 -18.07
C TYR A 142 -27.74 -15.17 -19.55
N CYS A 143 -26.63 -14.58 -19.99
CA CYS A 143 -26.40 -14.22 -21.39
C CYS A 143 -26.41 -15.45 -22.30
N TYR A 144 -25.76 -16.54 -21.88
CA TYR A 144 -25.73 -17.79 -22.65
C TYR A 144 -27.14 -18.34 -22.88
N ARG A 145 -27.96 -18.46 -21.82
CA ARG A 145 -29.34 -18.95 -21.93
C ARG A 145 -30.22 -18.04 -22.80
N LYS A 146 -30.03 -16.72 -22.70
CA LYS A 146 -30.78 -15.76 -23.50
C LYS A 146 -30.42 -15.86 -24.98
N VAL A 147 -29.13 -15.95 -25.30
CA VAL A 147 -28.66 -16.10 -26.68
C VAL A 147 -29.01 -17.47 -27.26
N SER A 148 -28.94 -18.54 -26.47
CA SER A 148 -29.33 -19.88 -26.94
C SER A 148 -30.82 -19.94 -27.28
N ALA A 149 -31.69 -19.33 -26.46
CA ALA A 149 -33.11 -19.23 -26.76
C ALA A 149 -33.38 -18.45 -28.06
N ALA A 150 -32.74 -17.28 -28.24
CA ALA A 150 -32.85 -16.51 -29.48
C ALA A 150 -32.21 -17.22 -30.69
N GLY A 151 -31.19 -18.04 -30.48
CA GLY A 151 -30.54 -18.84 -31.51
C GLY A 151 -31.39 -20.01 -31.97
N GLU A 152 -32.12 -20.67 -31.07
CA GLU A 152 -33.10 -21.70 -31.42
C GLU A 152 -34.23 -21.10 -32.27
N ASP A 153 -34.74 -19.92 -31.89
CA ASP A 153 -35.75 -19.18 -32.67
C ASP A 153 -35.23 -18.79 -34.07
N ALA A 154 -34.00 -18.26 -34.16
CA ALA A 154 -33.38 -17.88 -35.44
C ALA A 154 -33.06 -19.09 -36.34
N VAL A 155 -32.67 -20.24 -35.76
CA VAL A 155 -32.45 -21.48 -36.51
C VAL A 155 -33.77 -22.07 -37.00
N GLN A 156 -34.85 -21.96 -36.21
CA GLN A 156 -36.18 -22.41 -36.60
C GLN A 156 -36.80 -21.51 -37.69
N GLU A 157 -36.63 -20.19 -37.60
CA GLU A 157 -37.02 -19.25 -38.66
C GLU A 157 -36.25 -19.54 -39.95
N ASN A 158 -34.93 -19.70 -39.89
CA ASN A 158 -34.13 -20.01 -41.07
C ASN A 158 -34.50 -21.37 -41.69
N ALA A 159 -34.75 -22.41 -40.89
CA ALA A 159 -35.24 -23.70 -41.37
C ALA A 159 -36.64 -23.60 -42.00
N SER A 160 -37.52 -22.76 -41.46
CA SER A 160 -38.84 -22.49 -42.04
C SER A 160 -38.76 -21.71 -43.35
N ASP A 161 -37.83 -20.76 -43.49
CA ASP A 161 -37.54 -20.04 -44.73
C ASP A 161 -37.00 -20.99 -45.82
N TYR A 162 -36.09 -21.90 -45.48
CA TYR A 162 -35.64 -22.93 -46.43
C TYR A 162 -36.79 -23.84 -46.90
N LEU A 163 -37.69 -24.24 -46.00
CA LEU A 163 -38.86 -25.03 -46.36
C LEU A 163 -39.86 -24.22 -47.20
N ALA A 164 -40.05 -22.93 -46.89
CA ALA A 164 -40.91 -22.04 -47.66
C ALA A 164 -40.40 -21.84 -49.10
N ILE A 165 -39.09 -21.67 -49.31
CA ILE A 165 -38.48 -21.56 -50.65
C ILE A 165 -38.75 -22.84 -51.49
N THR A 166 -38.68 -24.03 -50.88
CA THR A 166 -39.00 -25.28 -51.60
C THR A 166 -40.49 -25.45 -51.90
N SER A 167 -41.38 -24.85 -51.11
CA SER A 167 -42.83 -24.84 -51.38
C SER A 167 -43.22 -23.85 -52.48
N GLU A 168 -42.64 -22.64 -52.49
CA GLU A 168 -42.86 -21.67 -53.58
C GLU A 168 -42.31 -22.18 -54.93
N SER A 169 -41.18 -22.90 -54.94
CA SER A 169 -40.67 -23.51 -56.17
C SER A 169 -41.55 -24.65 -56.69
N LYS A 170 -42.36 -25.28 -55.82
CA LYS A 170 -43.26 -26.38 -56.19
C LYS A 170 -44.58 -25.87 -56.78
N GLU A 171 -45.07 -24.72 -56.33
CA GLU A 171 -46.30 -24.08 -56.85
C GLU A 171 -46.06 -23.39 -58.21
N ASN A 172 -44.84 -22.95 -58.52
CA ASN A 172 -44.52 -22.29 -59.81
C ASN A 172 -44.13 -23.27 -60.94
N CYS A 173 -44.20 -24.59 -60.73
CA CYS A 173 -43.93 -25.59 -61.77
C CYS A 173 -45.19 -26.25 -62.38
N THR A 174 -46.40 -25.80 -62.06
CA THR A 174 -47.65 -26.32 -62.67
C THR A 174 -48.22 -25.44 -63.80
N GLY A 175 -47.43 -24.51 -64.33
CA GLY A 175 -47.86 -23.57 -65.38
C GLY A 175 -46.95 -23.49 -66.60
N VAL A 176 -46.74 -24.60 -67.32
CA VAL A 176 -46.35 -24.53 -68.74
C VAL A 176 -47.30 -25.42 -69.53
N GLN A 177 -48.24 -24.78 -70.22
CA GLN A 177 -49.05 -25.40 -71.27
C GLN A 177 -48.18 -25.67 -72.50
N VAL A 178 -48.29 -26.87 -73.05
CA VAL A 178 -47.89 -27.18 -74.42
C VAL A 178 -49.16 -27.21 -75.26
N ASN A 179 -49.22 -26.32 -76.25
CA ASN A 179 -50.23 -26.26 -77.31
C ASN A 179 -50.12 -27.48 -78.24
N GLU A 180 -51.26 -28.03 -78.65
CA GLU A 180 -51.55 -28.38 -80.05
C GLU A 180 -53.04 -28.18 -80.33
#